data_AF-A0AAE9D5G3-F1
#
_entry.id   AF-A0AAE9D5G3-F1
#
_cell.length_a   1.000
_cell.length_b   1.000
_cell.length_c   1.000
_cell.angle_alpha   90.00
_cell.angle_beta   90.00
_cell.angle_gamma   90.00
#
_symmetry.space_group_name_H-M   'P 1'
#
loop_
_entity.id
_entity.type
_entity.pdbx_description
1 polymer ?
#
loop_
_entity_poly.entity_id
_entity_poly.type
_entity_poly.pdbx_seq_one_letter_code
_entity_poly.pdbx_strand_id
1 'polypeptide(L)'
;MATEETKTRKKHMEFTPMTPETTFQYADLNIKHINPENTLAMVKRAIRMGYDTVAINVDLGDIADYYTELDMLWTPGNKSSADGEPPKKKKKKNQRKDEMADGIAGILKKKLIPPPHFVDVSHLDLSDLEKRGKVFRQFSRITFTANEQVVINKVFIHPTVLSYDIVAVRPGDPSVIDTLSRKTELFDIITIDHLEENRGKWLSGSKVMDRIRNDGVFYEIAYAESLMPATRKNALFNGRVLIRSLKSKNVIICSGAETMLDLRSPVDVMNMSLLWGVANNEARKMISGFPKNLLLQAECRGTGNGDVCSMKLSEAEKMAGNNEEEEKEDVGNDEGEEEKKETVKAPPIDVRMNVSQYKALLQATKNANDMMKKIKASKAATASSSSS
;
A
#
# COMPACT_ATOMS: atom_id res chain seq x y z
N MET A 1 38.07 6.24 1.04
CA MET A 1 36.87 6.05 0.21
C MET A 1 36.01 5.01 0.89
N ALA A 2 35.06 5.46 1.73
CA ALA A 2 34.15 4.56 2.42
C ALA A 2 33.07 4.14 1.42
N THR A 3 32.99 2.84 1.17
CA THR A 3 31.94 2.21 0.36
C THR A 3 30.60 2.41 1.08
N GLU A 4 29.70 3.19 0.47
CA GLU A 4 28.31 3.28 0.92
C GLU A 4 27.67 1.90 0.83
N GLU A 5 27.44 1.28 1.98
CA GLU A 5 26.57 0.12 2.10
C GLU A 5 25.18 0.49 1.56
N THR A 6 24.75 -0.22 0.52
CA THR A 6 23.39 -0.13 -0.01
C THR A 6 22.40 -0.47 1.11
N LYS A 7 21.80 0.56 1.71
CA LYS A 7 20.76 0.44 2.74
C LYS A 7 19.63 -0.43 2.21
N THR A 8 19.56 -1.66 2.72
CA THR A 8 18.45 -2.59 2.50
C THR A 8 17.16 -1.94 2.98
N ARG A 9 16.15 -1.94 2.10
CA ARG A 9 14.80 -1.42 2.32
C ARG A 9 14.19 -2.03 3.60
N LYS A 10 14.17 -1.29 4.71
CA LYS A 10 13.38 -1.65 5.89
C LYS A 10 11.95 -1.12 5.70
N LYS A 11 11.09 -1.91 5.04
CA LYS A 11 9.64 -1.73 5.22
C LYS A 11 9.33 -2.12 6.67
N HIS A 12 8.71 -1.26 7.45
CA HIS A 12 8.25 -1.60 8.80
C HIS A 12 6.89 -2.32 8.73
N MET A 13 6.82 -3.38 7.92
CA MET A 13 5.70 -4.30 7.96
C MET A 13 6.00 -5.29 9.09
N GLU A 14 5.55 -5.01 10.31
CA GLU A 14 5.32 -6.06 11.30
C GLU A 14 4.10 -6.87 10.85
N PHE A 15 4.30 -7.60 9.77
CA PHE A 15 3.27 -8.42 9.17
C PHE A 15 3.36 -9.78 9.83
N THR A 16 2.34 -10.17 10.58
CA THR A 16 2.00 -11.58 10.61
C THR A 16 1.58 -11.94 9.18
N PRO A 17 2.27 -12.85 8.46
CA PRO A 17 1.92 -13.21 7.09
C PRO A 17 0.43 -13.50 6.98
N MET A 18 -0.24 -12.96 5.94
CA MET A 18 -1.66 -13.19 5.68
C MET A 18 -1.88 -14.61 5.18
N THR A 19 -1.89 -15.56 6.11
CA THR A 19 -2.37 -16.92 5.92
C THR A 19 -3.91 -16.91 5.99
N PRO A 20 -4.59 -17.97 5.52
CA PRO A 20 -6.04 -18.13 5.69
C PRO A 20 -6.51 -18.00 7.16
N GLU A 21 -5.63 -18.32 8.11
CA GLU A 21 -5.89 -18.29 9.55
C GLU A 21 -5.65 -16.91 10.17
N THR A 22 -4.77 -16.09 9.57
CA THR A 22 -4.45 -14.73 10.07
C THR A 22 -5.19 -13.63 9.31
N THR A 23 -6.06 -13.96 8.35
CA THR A 23 -6.76 -12.94 7.56
C THR A 23 -7.63 -11.99 8.39
N PHE A 24 -7.46 -10.69 8.12
CA PHE A 24 -8.34 -9.65 8.66
C PHE A 24 -9.75 -9.74 8.02
N GLN A 25 -10.73 -9.21 8.74
CA GLN A 25 -12.14 -9.24 8.39
C GLN A 25 -12.60 -7.95 7.71
N TYR A 26 -12.22 -6.78 8.23
CA TYR A 26 -12.63 -5.48 7.69
C TYR A 26 -11.47 -4.47 7.79
N ALA A 27 -11.18 -3.78 6.68
CA ALA A 27 -10.15 -2.76 6.66
C ALA A 27 -10.73 -1.37 6.38
N ASP A 28 -10.19 -0.35 7.06
CA ASP A 28 -10.31 1.04 6.63
C ASP A 28 -8.93 1.57 6.24
N LEU A 29 -8.71 1.77 4.94
CA LEU A 29 -7.39 2.12 4.41
C LEU A 29 -7.18 3.64 4.24
N ASN A 30 -8.04 4.49 4.83
CA ASN A 30 -7.95 5.95 4.66
C ASN A 30 -8.34 6.76 5.90
N ILE A 31 -7.69 6.53 7.04
CA ILE A 31 -7.82 7.43 8.19
C ILE A 31 -6.79 8.55 8.03
N LYS A 32 -7.21 9.81 7.85
CA LYS A 32 -6.26 10.91 7.60
C LYS A 32 -5.47 11.25 8.87
N HIS A 33 -4.16 11.41 8.72
CA HIS A 33 -3.30 11.92 9.76
C HIS A 33 -3.30 13.44 9.75
N ILE A 34 -3.80 14.06 10.83
CA ILE A 34 -3.80 15.51 11.03
C ILE A 34 -2.88 15.85 12.20
N ASN A 35 -3.13 15.19 13.34
CA ASN A 35 -2.42 15.35 14.60
C ASN A 35 -2.41 14.02 15.35
N PRO A 36 -1.34 13.70 16.11
CA PRO A 36 -1.19 12.39 16.76
C PRO A 36 -2.35 12.01 17.68
N GLU A 37 -2.86 12.96 18.47
CA GLU A 37 -3.97 12.73 19.40
C GLU A 37 -5.28 12.37 18.68
N ASN A 38 -5.61 13.10 17.62
CA ASN A 38 -6.80 12.82 16.82
C ASN A 38 -6.66 11.49 16.07
N THR A 39 -5.48 11.21 15.51
CA THR A 39 -5.22 9.93 14.83
C THR A 39 -5.36 8.75 15.80
N LEU A 40 -4.81 8.86 17.01
CA LEU A 40 -5.01 7.87 18.07
C LEU A 40 -6.50 7.70 18.40
N ALA A 41 -7.25 8.80 18.54
CA ALA A 41 -8.68 8.76 18.85
C ALA A 41 -9.50 8.11 17.72
N MET A 42 -9.18 8.40 16.45
CA MET A 42 -9.81 7.78 15.28
C MET A 42 -9.49 6.29 15.19
N VAL A 43 -8.24 5.88 15.42
CA VAL A 43 -7.86 4.46 15.43
C VAL A 43 -8.58 3.70 16.55
N LYS A 44 -8.63 4.25 17.77
CA LYS A 44 -9.44 3.70 18.88
C LYS A 44 -10.89 3.52 18.48
N ARG A 45 -11.47 4.53 17.83
CA ARG A 45 -12.87 4.50 17.38
C ARG A 45 -13.09 3.44 16.30
N ALA A 46 -12.18 3.29 15.34
CA ALA A 46 -12.25 2.29 14.29
C ALA A 46 -12.20 0.86 14.86
N ILE A 47 -11.30 0.59 15.81
CA ILE A 47 -11.22 -0.71 16.50
C ILE A 47 -12.55 -1.03 17.21
N ARG A 48 -13.08 -0.07 17.97
CA ARG A 48 -14.38 -0.21 18.66
C ARG A 48 -15.54 -0.42 17.70
N MET A 49 -15.47 0.10 16.48
CA MET A 49 -16.45 -0.13 15.41
C MET A 49 -16.32 -1.49 14.73
N GLY A 50 -15.24 -2.24 15.02
CA GLY A 50 -15.02 -3.59 14.54
C GLY A 50 -14.08 -3.71 13.34
N TYR A 51 -13.32 -2.67 13.01
CA TYR A 51 -12.20 -2.79 12.07
C TYR A 51 -11.01 -3.48 12.76
N ASP A 52 -10.44 -4.49 12.11
CA ASP A 52 -9.23 -5.18 12.58
C ASP A 52 -7.99 -4.77 11.79
N THR A 53 -8.16 -4.02 10.71
CA THR A 53 -7.07 -3.44 9.93
C THR A 53 -7.34 -1.97 9.61
N VAL A 54 -6.34 -1.12 9.80
CA VAL A 54 -6.42 0.30 9.46
C VAL A 54 -5.16 0.76 8.72
N ALA A 55 -5.31 1.72 7.80
CA ALA A 55 -4.18 2.45 7.25
C ALA A 55 -4.26 3.94 7.58
N ILE A 56 -3.16 4.46 8.13
CA ILE A 56 -3.01 5.87 8.48
C ILE A 56 -2.47 6.60 7.25
N ASN A 57 -3.28 7.50 6.70
CA ASN A 57 -3.00 8.23 5.48
C ASN A 57 -2.38 9.60 5.78
N VAL A 58 -1.18 9.84 5.26
CA VAL A 58 -0.60 11.17 5.17
C VAL A 58 -0.94 11.77 3.81
N ASP A 59 -1.86 12.73 3.78
CA ASP A 59 -2.29 13.41 2.55
C ASP A 59 -1.45 14.67 2.33
N LEU A 60 -0.68 14.69 1.24
CA LEU A 60 0.18 15.81 0.87
C LEU A 60 -0.57 16.88 0.06
N GLY A 61 -1.79 16.62 -0.42
CA GLY A 61 -2.49 17.53 -1.31
C GLY A 61 -1.77 17.72 -2.64
N ASP A 62 -1.91 18.90 -3.27
CA ASP A 62 -1.09 19.25 -4.43
C ASP A 62 0.35 19.48 -4.00
N ILE A 63 1.23 18.64 -4.56
CA ILE A 63 2.66 18.71 -4.33
C ILE A 63 3.23 20.08 -4.75
N ALA A 64 2.69 20.72 -5.79
CA ALA A 64 3.10 22.06 -6.21
C ALA A 64 2.74 23.15 -5.17
N ASP A 65 1.56 23.05 -4.57
CA ASP A 65 1.10 23.99 -3.53
C ASP A 65 1.84 23.75 -2.22
N TYR A 66 2.04 22.47 -1.84
CA TYR A 66 2.86 22.07 -0.70
C TYR A 66 4.28 22.67 -0.79
N TYR A 67 4.86 22.72 -2.00
CA TYR A 67 6.14 23.38 -2.22
C TYR A 67 6.07 24.90 -2.07
N THR A 68 5.01 25.55 -2.56
CA THR A 68 4.84 27.01 -2.44
C THR A 68 4.70 27.41 -0.97
N GLU A 69 3.92 26.67 -0.19
CA GLU A 69 3.75 26.91 1.25
C GLU A 69 5.06 26.72 2.02
N LEU A 70 5.85 25.68 1.72
CA LEU A 70 7.14 25.43 2.38
C LEU A 70 8.24 26.40 1.96
N ASP A 71 8.26 26.86 0.71
CA ASP A 71 9.18 27.91 0.24
C ASP A 71 8.90 29.26 0.94
N MET A 72 7.62 29.58 1.18
CA MET A 72 7.21 30.76 1.94
C MET A 72 7.61 30.68 3.43
N LEU A 73 7.60 29.47 4.03
CA LEU A 73 8.01 29.23 5.41
C LEU A 73 9.53 29.27 5.62
N TRP A 74 10.31 28.89 4.60
CA TRP A 74 11.78 28.86 4.67
C TRP A 74 12.48 30.11 4.12
N THR A 75 11.75 30.99 3.44
CA THR A 75 12.31 32.23 2.90
C THR A 75 11.72 33.44 3.65
N PRO A 76 12.29 33.83 4.81
CA PRO A 76 11.85 35.03 5.50
C PRO A 76 12.27 36.26 4.70
N GLY A 77 11.32 36.81 3.93
CA GLY A 77 11.44 38.12 3.32
C GLY A 77 11.62 38.10 1.81
N ASN A 78 10.51 38.02 1.09
CA ASN A 78 10.40 38.75 -0.17
C ASN A 78 9.09 39.55 -0.15
N LYS A 79 9.12 40.69 0.56
CA LYS A 79 8.15 41.75 0.30
C LYS A 79 8.33 42.11 -1.17
N SER A 80 7.27 41.90 -1.94
CA SER A 80 7.12 42.28 -3.33
C SER A 80 7.77 43.64 -3.60
N SER A 81 8.95 43.63 -4.22
CA SER A 81 9.45 44.80 -4.93
C SER A 81 8.71 44.80 -6.27
N ALA A 82 7.67 45.63 -6.34
CA ALA A 82 7.08 46.04 -7.59
C ALA A 82 8.14 46.84 -8.35
N ASP A 83 8.75 46.24 -9.37
CA ASP A 83 9.17 46.89 -10.63
C ASP A 83 9.99 45.92 -11.48
N GLY A 84 9.46 45.56 -12.65
CA GLY A 84 10.16 44.73 -13.63
C GLY A 84 9.23 44.22 -14.73
N GLU A 85 9.44 44.68 -15.96
CA GLU A 85 8.64 44.46 -17.16
C GLU A 85 8.30 42.98 -17.48
N PRO A 86 7.15 42.69 -18.14
CA PRO A 86 6.69 41.33 -18.37
C PRO A 86 7.50 40.61 -19.49
N PRO A 87 8.02 39.39 -19.26
CA PRO A 87 8.76 38.66 -20.29
C PRO A 87 7.83 37.98 -21.32
N LYS A 88 8.29 37.95 -22.58
CA LYS A 88 7.55 37.53 -23.79
C LYS A 88 7.08 36.05 -23.75
N LYS A 89 5.80 35.85 -24.09
CA LYS A 89 4.94 34.67 -23.87
C LYS A 89 5.40 33.30 -24.41
N LYS A 90 6.43 33.18 -25.26
CA LYS A 90 6.89 31.88 -25.81
C LYS A 90 8.10 31.24 -25.09
N LYS A 91 8.96 32.01 -24.43
CA LYS A 91 10.07 31.46 -23.60
C LYS A 91 9.63 31.02 -22.19
N LYS A 92 8.51 31.56 -21.70
CA LYS A 92 7.99 31.35 -20.34
C LYS A 92 7.46 29.93 -20.06
N LYS A 93 7.10 29.15 -21.08
CA LYS A 93 6.53 27.79 -20.90
C LYS A 93 7.60 26.70 -20.74
N ASN A 94 8.76 26.83 -21.39
CA ASN A 94 9.88 25.92 -21.16
C ASN A 94 10.67 26.31 -19.91
N GLN A 95 10.91 27.61 -19.68
CA GLN A 95 11.55 28.07 -18.42
C GLN A 95 10.78 27.62 -17.17
N ARG A 96 9.45 27.71 -17.15
CA ARG A 96 8.65 27.20 -16.02
C ARG A 96 8.77 25.70 -15.80
N LYS A 97 8.89 24.90 -16.88
CA LYS A 97 9.06 23.45 -16.76
C LYS A 97 10.44 23.07 -16.22
N ASP A 98 11.46 23.79 -16.65
CA ASP A 98 12.85 23.56 -16.24
C ASP A 98 13.09 24.08 -14.81
N GLU A 99 12.53 25.25 -14.44
CA GLU A 99 12.54 25.80 -13.07
C GLU A 99 11.73 24.94 -12.10
N MET A 100 10.58 24.41 -12.52
CA MET A 100 9.79 23.45 -11.74
C MET A 100 10.52 22.12 -11.61
N ALA A 101 11.22 21.67 -12.65
CA ALA A 101 12.05 20.47 -12.57
C ALA A 101 13.24 20.67 -11.62
N ASP A 102 13.91 21.81 -11.65
CA ASP A 102 15.03 22.12 -10.75
C ASP A 102 14.57 22.39 -9.32
N GLY A 103 13.37 22.97 -9.14
CA GLY A 103 12.68 23.04 -7.85
C GLY A 103 12.40 21.65 -7.30
N ILE A 104 11.74 20.77 -8.07
CA ILE A 104 11.46 19.39 -7.62
C ILE A 104 12.77 18.62 -7.36
N ALA A 105 13.85 18.86 -8.12
CA ALA A 105 15.16 18.24 -7.90
C ALA A 105 15.92 18.78 -6.67
N GLY A 106 15.79 20.07 -6.38
CA GLY A 106 16.29 20.71 -5.15
C GLY A 106 15.51 20.27 -3.91
N ILE A 107 14.23 19.93 -4.07
CA ILE A 107 13.33 19.52 -3.00
C ILE A 107 13.45 18.02 -2.68
N LEU A 108 13.67 17.15 -3.68
CA LEU A 108 14.08 15.74 -3.48
C LEU A 108 15.37 15.62 -2.64
N LYS A 109 16.21 16.68 -2.60
CA LYS A 109 17.43 16.75 -1.78
C LYS A 109 17.19 17.25 -0.34
N LYS A 110 16.02 17.78 0.01
CA LYS A 110 15.75 18.47 1.29
C LYS A 110 14.62 17.84 2.15
N LYS A 111 14.48 16.51 2.19
CA LYS A 111 13.64 15.76 3.16
C LYS A 111 12.23 16.36 3.43
N LEU A 112 11.47 16.68 2.38
CA LEU A 112 10.19 17.37 2.56
C LEU A 112 8.99 16.42 2.74
N ILE A 113 9.07 15.19 2.25
CA ILE A 113 8.01 14.20 2.46
C ILE A 113 8.12 13.69 3.90
N PRO A 114 7.08 13.86 4.74
CA PRO A 114 7.08 13.37 6.11
C PRO A 114 7.26 11.84 6.14
N PRO A 115 7.89 11.29 7.19
CA PRO A 115 7.91 9.85 7.38
C PRO A 115 6.50 9.32 7.71
N PRO A 116 6.27 8.02 7.49
CA PRO A 116 5.07 7.33 7.96
C PRO A 116 4.76 7.60 9.44
N HIS A 117 3.48 7.80 9.75
CA HIS A 117 2.99 7.90 11.13
C HIS A 117 2.33 6.59 11.55
N PHE A 118 2.66 6.12 12.75
CA PHE A 118 2.10 4.93 13.37
C PHE A 118 1.58 5.28 14.76
N VAL A 119 0.48 4.65 15.15
CA VAL A 119 -0.06 4.78 16.50
C VAL A 119 0.59 3.73 17.40
N ASP A 120 0.93 4.13 18.62
CA ASP A 120 1.45 3.19 19.62
C ASP A 120 0.34 2.21 20.06
N VAL A 121 0.62 0.93 19.90
CA VAL A 121 -0.29 -0.18 20.19
C VAL A 121 -0.58 -0.27 21.69
N SER A 122 0.35 0.17 22.54
CA SER A 122 0.19 0.18 24.00
C SER A 122 -1.02 0.99 24.48
N HIS A 123 -1.42 1.99 23.69
CA HIS A 123 -2.54 2.87 23.99
C HIS A 123 -3.88 2.37 23.46
N LEU A 124 -3.92 1.23 22.76
CA LEU A 124 -5.12 0.66 22.13
C LEU A 124 -5.69 -0.47 22.98
N ASP A 125 -7.02 -0.52 23.08
CA ASP A 125 -7.72 -1.68 23.65
C ASP A 125 -8.02 -2.68 22.54
N LEU A 126 -7.33 -3.82 22.58
CA LEU A 126 -7.44 -4.90 21.60
C LEU A 126 -8.22 -6.11 22.12
N SER A 127 -8.69 -6.07 23.37
CA SER A 127 -9.28 -7.22 24.06
C SER A 127 -10.48 -7.82 23.30
N ASP A 128 -11.32 -6.98 22.70
CA ASP A 128 -12.47 -7.43 21.91
C ASP A 128 -12.09 -8.04 20.55
N LEU A 129 -10.96 -7.61 19.97
CA LEU A 129 -10.42 -8.24 18.76
C LEU A 129 -9.82 -9.61 19.10
N GLU A 130 -9.08 -9.70 20.20
CA GLU A 130 -8.46 -10.94 20.68
C GLU A 130 -9.49 -12.00 21.05
N LYS A 131 -10.58 -11.63 21.74
CA LYS A 131 -11.72 -12.53 22.02
C LYS A 131 -12.35 -13.11 20.75
N ARG A 132 -12.26 -12.39 19.63
CA ARG A 132 -12.75 -12.83 18.31
C ARG A 132 -11.69 -13.61 17.52
N GLY A 133 -10.52 -13.87 18.11
CA GLY A 133 -9.38 -14.50 17.43
C GLY A 133 -8.79 -13.61 16.33
N LYS A 134 -8.89 -12.29 16.47
CA LYS A 134 -8.39 -11.32 15.48
C LYS A 134 -7.20 -10.55 16.03
N VAL A 135 -6.24 -10.29 15.13
CA VAL A 135 -5.05 -9.50 15.40
C VAL A 135 -5.22 -8.14 14.72
N PHE A 136 -4.99 -7.08 15.48
CA PHE A 136 -5.01 -5.72 14.95
C PHE A 136 -3.80 -5.46 14.04
N ARG A 137 -4.03 -4.81 12.91
CA ARG A 137 -2.99 -4.43 11.95
C ARG A 137 -3.09 -2.97 11.60
N GLN A 138 -1.95 -2.30 11.59
CA GLN A 138 -1.83 -0.94 11.08
C GLN A 138 -0.88 -0.89 9.88
N PHE A 139 -1.23 -0.07 8.90
CA PHE A 139 -0.41 0.20 7.71
C PHE A 139 -0.20 1.70 7.55
N SER A 140 0.90 2.05 6.88
CA SER A 140 1.17 3.42 6.47
C SER A 140 0.70 3.67 5.05
N ARG A 141 0.01 4.79 4.84
CA ARG A 141 -0.44 5.23 3.52
C ARG A 141 0.03 6.66 3.27
N ILE A 142 0.39 6.94 2.02
CA ILE A 142 0.62 8.29 1.52
C ILE A 142 -0.34 8.58 0.36
N THR A 143 -0.92 9.78 0.34
CA THR A 143 -1.75 10.26 -0.78
C THR A 143 -1.21 11.58 -1.29
N PHE A 144 -1.21 11.77 -2.60
CA PHE A 144 -0.86 13.07 -3.18
C PHE A 144 -1.66 13.35 -4.45
N THR A 145 -1.87 14.64 -4.72
CA THR A 145 -2.51 15.12 -5.94
C THR A 145 -1.47 15.26 -7.04
N ALA A 146 -1.76 14.65 -8.19
CA ALA A 146 -0.94 14.72 -9.38
C ALA A 146 -1.66 15.55 -10.44
N ASN A 147 -1.13 16.75 -10.69
CA ASN A 147 -1.60 17.68 -11.73
C ASN A 147 -0.70 17.63 -12.97
N GLU A 148 0.60 17.36 -12.79
CA GLU A 148 1.55 17.29 -13.90
C GLU A 148 2.33 15.96 -13.96
N GLN A 149 2.68 15.55 -15.18
CA GLN A 149 3.49 14.34 -15.41
C GLN A 149 4.87 14.39 -14.73
N VAL A 150 5.44 15.59 -14.54
CA VAL A 150 6.76 15.74 -13.90
C VAL A 150 6.72 15.31 -12.44
N VAL A 151 5.60 15.59 -11.74
CA VAL A 151 5.36 15.21 -10.34
C VAL A 151 5.42 13.70 -10.18
N ILE A 152 4.72 12.96 -11.06
CA ILE A 152 4.73 11.49 -11.11
C ILE A 152 6.16 10.96 -11.22
N ASN A 153 6.93 11.46 -12.18
CA ASN A 153 8.26 10.91 -12.46
C ASN A 153 9.25 11.06 -11.29
N LYS A 154 9.02 12.03 -10.40
CA LYS A 154 9.96 12.38 -9.33
C LYS A 154 9.50 11.90 -7.95
N VAL A 155 8.21 11.95 -7.67
CA VAL A 155 7.66 11.66 -6.34
C VAL A 155 7.65 10.16 -6.04
N PHE A 156 7.25 9.33 -7.01
CA PHE A 156 7.19 7.88 -6.82
C PHE A 156 8.55 7.23 -6.55
N ILE A 157 9.65 7.85 -6.99
CA ILE A 157 11.01 7.35 -6.80
C ILE A 157 11.61 7.85 -5.48
N HIS A 158 10.94 8.79 -4.79
CA HIS A 158 11.46 9.35 -3.55
C HIS A 158 11.60 8.27 -2.47
N PRO A 159 12.76 8.14 -1.79
CA PRO A 159 12.99 7.10 -0.78
C PRO A 159 11.94 7.05 0.33
N THR A 160 11.45 8.20 0.81
CA THR A 160 10.36 8.26 1.79
C THR A 160 9.04 7.71 1.26
N VAL A 161 8.65 7.97 0.00
CA VAL A 161 7.44 7.38 -0.58
C VAL A 161 7.57 5.86 -0.66
N LEU A 162 8.76 5.36 -0.99
CA LEU A 162 9.06 3.92 -1.01
C LEU A 162 9.06 3.27 0.39
N SER A 163 9.08 4.07 1.47
CA SER A 163 8.98 3.59 2.86
C SER A 163 7.54 3.41 3.34
N TYR A 164 6.55 3.96 2.64
CA TYR A 164 5.13 3.73 2.92
C TYR A 164 4.68 2.35 2.41
N ASP A 165 3.72 1.75 3.11
CA ASP A 165 3.14 0.47 2.72
C ASP A 165 2.19 0.62 1.54
N ILE A 166 1.37 1.68 1.53
CA ILE A 166 0.38 1.98 0.49
C ILE A 166 0.66 3.35 -0.12
N VAL A 167 0.62 3.44 -1.45
CA VAL A 167 0.75 4.69 -2.20
C VAL A 167 -0.52 4.95 -2.99
N ALA A 168 -1.17 6.07 -2.70
CA ALA A 168 -2.38 6.52 -3.37
C ALA A 168 -2.12 7.81 -4.17
N VAL A 169 -2.78 7.94 -5.31
CA VAL A 169 -2.71 9.13 -6.16
C VAL A 169 -4.09 9.69 -6.44
N ARG A 170 -4.21 11.01 -6.34
CA ARG A 170 -5.40 11.78 -6.70
C ARG A 170 -5.12 12.49 -8.04
N PRO A 171 -5.71 12.06 -9.16
CA PRO A 171 -5.49 12.72 -10.44
C PRO A 171 -6.32 14.01 -10.49
N GLY A 172 -5.66 15.18 -10.53
CA GLY A 172 -6.37 16.45 -10.73
C GLY A 172 -6.63 16.75 -12.20
N ASP A 173 -5.75 16.31 -13.11
CA ASP A 173 -5.88 16.55 -14.54
C ASP A 173 -6.16 15.27 -15.35
N PRO A 174 -7.00 15.32 -16.40
CA PRO A 174 -7.21 14.17 -17.29
C PRO A 174 -5.93 13.72 -18.01
N SER A 175 -4.98 14.61 -18.25
CA SER A 175 -3.69 14.23 -18.89
C SER A 175 -2.83 13.32 -18.01
N VAL A 176 -3.06 13.37 -16.70
CA VAL A 176 -2.32 12.59 -15.71
C VAL A 176 -2.76 11.13 -15.73
N ILE A 177 -4.04 10.84 -16.00
CA ILE A 177 -4.54 9.46 -15.98
C ILE A 177 -3.90 8.59 -17.06
N ASP A 178 -3.65 9.16 -18.23
CA ASP A 178 -2.94 8.45 -19.30
C ASP A 178 -1.50 8.13 -18.90
N THR A 179 -0.86 9.03 -18.15
CA THR A 179 0.50 8.79 -17.62
C THR A 179 0.49 7.71 -16.55
N LEU A 180 -0.46 7.76 -15.61
CA LEU A 180 -0.64 6.75 -14.58
C LEU A 180 -0.91 5.37 -15.20
N SER A 181 -1.65 5.29 -16.31
CA SER A 181 -1.91 4.05 -17.03
C SER A 181 -0.68 3.34 -17.61
N ARG A 182 0.46 4.04 -17.69
CA ARG A 182 1.74 3.47 -18.15
C ARG A 182 2.70 3.14 -17.02
N LYS A 183 2.34 3.45 -15.77
CA LYS A 183 3.21 3.39 -14.59
C LYS A 183 2.48 2.79 -13.38
N THR A 184 1.63 1.80 -13.63
CA THR A 184 0.76 1.18 -12.64
C THR A 184 1.54 0.43 -11.56
N GLU A 185 2.83 0.14 -11.78
CA GLU A 185 3.71 -0.46 -10.77
C GLU A 185 4.12 0.48 -9.62
N LEU A 186 3.87 1.80 -9.75
CA LEU A 186 4.35 2.80 -8.80
C LEU A 186 3.35 3.15 -7.68
N PHE A 187 2.08 2.80 -7.84
CA PHE A 187 1.00 3.15 -6.92
C PHE A 187 -0.04 2.03 -6.83
N ASP A 188 -0.80 2.01 -5.74
CA ASP A 188 -1.78 0.95 -5.47
C ASP A 188 -3.22 1.46 -5.58
N ILE A 189 -3.45 2.74 -5.27
CA ILE A 189 -4.78 3.35 -5.21
C ILE A 189 -4.87 4.58 -6.10
N ILE A 190 -5.95 4.69 -6.88
CA ILE A 190 -6.43 5.96 -7.42
C ILE A 190 -7.61 6.42 -6.58
N THR A 191 -7.47 7.58 -5.95
CA THR A 191 -8.54 8.17 -5.14
C THR A 191 -9.28 9.25 -5.91
N ILE A 192 -10.60 9.30 -5.74
CA ILE A 192 -11.42 10.38 -6.28
C ILE A 192 -11.44 11.49 -5.25
N ASP A 193 -11.18 12.70 -5.71
CA ASP A 193 -11.58 13.87 -4.93
C ASP A 193 -13.02 14.22 -5.35
N HIS A 194 -13.92 14.56 -4.42
CA HIS A 194 -15.31 14.93 -4.76
C HIS A 194 -15.62 16.46 -4.72
N LEU A 195 -14.67 17.30 -4.31
CA LEU A 195 -14.75 18.78 -4.22
C LEU A 195 -14.57 19.69 -5.48
N GLU A 196 -13.88 19.33 -6.57
CA GLU A 196 -13.54 20.18 -7.73
C GLU A 196 -14.51 19.94 -8.88
N GLU A 197 -14.79 21.05 -9.54
CA GLU A 197 -15.90 21.18 -10.47
C GLU A 197 -15.54 20.67 -11.88
N ASN A 198 -14.25 20.56 -12.24
CA ASN A 198 -13.78 20.20 -13.58
C ASN A 198 -13.58 18.67 -13.83
N ARG A 199 -14.01 17.83 -12.89
CA ARG A 199 -13.62 16.41 -12.78
C ARG A 199 -14.30 15.42 -13.71
N GLY A 200 -15.37 15.82 -14.39
CA GLY A 200 -16.17 14.91 -15.24
C GLY A 200 -15.40 14.28 -16.42
N LYS A 201 -14.19 14.75 -16.74
CA LYS A 201 -13.46 14.33 -17.96
C LYS A 201 -12.69 13.01 -17.80
N TRP A 202 -12.08 12.72 -16.64
CA TRP A 202 -11.32 11.46 -16.48
C TRP A 202 -12.17 10.29 -15.98
N LEU A 203 -13.17 10.57 -15.13
CA LEU A 203 -14.14 9.56 -14.65
C LEU A 203 -15.01 8.97 -15.78
N SER A 204 -15.03 9.63 -16.94
CA SER A 204 -15.68 9.14 -18.16
C SER A 204 -14.78 8.22 -19.01
N GLY A 205 -13.49 8.15 -18.70
CA GLY A 205 -12.46 7.38 -19.43
C GLY A 205 -12.49 5.88 -19.15
N SER A 206 -13.66 5.23 -19.27
CA SER A 206 -13.88 3.82 -18.86
C SER A 206 -12.81 2.85 -19.36
N LYS A 207 -12.31 2.99 -20.60
CA LYS A 207 -11.28 2.11 -21.17
C LYS A 207 -9.92 2.22 -20.48
N VAL A 208 -9.49 3.45 -20.16
CA VAL A 208 -8.21 3.69 -19.48
C VAL A 208 -8.30 3.22 -18.04
N MET A 209 -9.44 3.48 -17.39
CA MET A 209 -9.66 3.01 -16.03
C MET A 209 -9.72 1.48 -15.94
N ASP A 210 -10.40 0.81 -16.88
CA ASP A 210 -10.42 -0.65 -16.94
C ASP A 210 -9.01 -1.23 -17.18
N ARG A 211 -8.16 -0.57 -17.98
CA ARG A 211 -6.76 -0.99 -18.15
C ARG A 211 -6.00 -0.93 -16.83
N ILE A 212 -6.02 0.24 -16.17
CA ILE A 212 -5.37 0.44 -14.87
C ILE A 212 -5.86 -0.59 -13.84
N ARG A 213 -7.18 -0.83 -13.81
CA ARG A 213 -7.80 -1.84 -12.96
C ARG A 213 -7.26 -3.25 -13.21
N ASN A 214 -7.08 -3.62 -14.48
CA ASN A 214 -6.59 -4.95 -14.85
C ASN A 214 -5.10 -5.13 -14.51
N ASP A 215 -4.33 -4.05 -14.41
CA ASP A 215 -2.95 -4.07 -13.88
C ASP A 215 -2.90 -4.23 -12.35
N GLY A 216 -4.06 -4.34 -11.69
CA GLY A 216 -4.20 -4.61 -10.26
C GLY A 216 -4.37 -3.35 -9.38
N VAL A 217 -4.34 -2.16 -9.96
CA VAL A 217 -4.60 -0.93 -9.20
C VAL A 217 -6.07 -0.88 -8.75
N PHE A 218 -6.29 -0.36 -7.54
CA PHE A 218 -7.60 -0.18 -6.95
C PHE A 218 -8.08 1.27 -7.07
N TYR A 219 -9.38 1.45 -7.14
CA TYR A 219 -10.03 2.77 -7.08
C TYR A 219 -10.71 2.94 -5.73
N GLU A 220 -10.69 4.14 -5.20
CA GLU A 220 -11.24 4.43 -3.88
C GLU A 220 -12.42 5.41 -3.95
N ILE A 221 -13.44 5.12 -3.12
CA ILE A 221 -14.51 6.06 -2.75
C ILE A 221 -14.35 6.40 -1.26
N ALA A 222 -14.05 7.66 -0.95
CA ALA A 222 -13.99 8.16 0.42
C ALA A 222 -15.39 8.60 0.88
N TYR A 223 -16.02 7.84 1.78
CA TYR A 223 -17.43 8.11 2.12
C TYR A 223 -17.63 9.31 3.04
N ALA A 224 -16.61 9.81 3.75
CA ALA A 224 -16.74 10.99 4.60
C ALA A 224 -17.28 12.21 3.84
N GLU A 225 -16.86 12.40 2.57
CA GLU A 225 -17.34 13.46 1.71
C GLU A 225 -18.83 13.32 1.34
N SER A 226 -19.43 12.14 1.51
CA SER A 226 -20.88 11.95 1.33
C SER A 226 -21.70 12.35 2.56
N LEU A 227 -21.08 12.43 3.73
CA LEU A 227 -21.75 12.77 4.98
C LEU A 227 -22.03 14.28 5.04
N MET A 228 -21.17 15.10 4.46
CA MET A 228 -21.26 16.56 4.50
C MET A 228 -22.25 17.11 3.46
N PRO A 229 -23.22 17.98 3.83
CA PRO A 229 -24.23 18.48 2.90
C PRO A 229 -23.67 19.16 1.65
N ALA A 230 -22.56 19.91 1.79
CA ALA A 230 -21.95 20.66 0.70
C ALA A 230 -21.39 19.75 -0.41
N THR A 231 -20.91 18.56 -0.07
CA THR A 231 -20.13 17.69 -0.95
C THR A 231 -20.88 16.41 -1.32
N ARG A 232 -21.94 16.09 -0.57
CA ARG A 232 -22.77 14.88 -0.73
C ARG A 232 -23.21 14.60 -2.15
N LYS A 233 -23.76 15.61 -2.83
CA LYS A 233 -24.26 15.44 -4.20
C LYS A 233 -23.15 14.96 -5.13
N ASN A 234 -21.97 15.57 -5.04
CA ASN A 234 -20.83 15.23 -5.89
C ASN A 234 -20.23 13.88 -5.51
N ALA A 235 -20.10 13.59 -4.21
CA ALA A 235 -19.60 12.30 -3.74
C ALA A 235 -20.47 11.13 -4.21
N LEU A 236 -21.80 11.27 -4.12
CA LEU A 236 -22.76 10.27 -4.61
C LEU A 236 -22.72 10.12 -6.14
N PHE A 237 -22.69 11.23 -6.86
CA PHE A 237 -22.62 11.21 -8.33
C PHE A 237 -21.31 10.56 -8.83
N ASN A 238 -20.17 11.02 -8.33
CA ASN A 238 -18.85 10.57 -8.77
C ASN A 238 -18.63 9.09 -8.43
N GLY A 239 -18.97 8.66 -7.21
CA GLY A 239 -18.87 7.25 -6.84
C GLY A 239 -19.77 6.37 -7.72
N ARG A 240 -20.97 6.84 -8.09
CA ARG A 240 -21.88 6.08 -8.97
C ARG A 240 -21.35 5.96 -10.39
N VAL A 241 -20.71 7.02 -10.91
CA VAL A 241 -20.01 6.97 -12.20
C VAL A 241 -18.86 5.97 -12.16
N LEU A 242 -18.06 5.97 -11.09
CA LEU A 242 -16.95 5.04 -10.90
C LEU A 242 -17.43 3.58 -10.86
N ILE A 243 -18.42 3.28 -10.01
CA ILE A 243 -19.00 1.94 -9.87
C ILE A 243 -19.52 1.43 -11.21
N ARG A 244 -20.23 2.27 -11.96
CA ARG A 244 -20.74 1.91 -13.30
C ARG A 244 -19.61 1.63 -14.29
N SER A 245 -18.59 2.49 -14.32
CA SER A 245 -17.46 2.38 -15.26
C SER A 245 -16.62 1.12 -15.00
N LEU A 246 -16.37 0.78 -13.74
CA LEU A 246 -15.54 -0.36 -13.34
C LEU A 246 -16.33 -1.64 -13.09
N LYS A 247 -17.67 -1.57 -13.18
CA LYS A 247 -18.61 -2.67 -12.89
C LYS A 247 -18.39 -3.25 -11.49
N SER A 248 -18.24 -2.38 -10.50
CA SER A 248 -17.99 -2.72 -9.09
C SER A 248 -16.71 -3.52 -8.79
N LYS A 249 -15.76 -3.61 -9.74
CA LYS A 249 -14.50 -4.37 -9.56
C LYS A 249 -13.37 -3.46 -9.08
N ASN A 250 -12.56 -3.95 -8.15
CA ASN A 250 -11.41 -3.26 -7.56
C ASN A 250 -11.75 -1.84 -7.07
N VAL A 251 -12.97 -1.63 -6.58
CA VAL A 251 -13.37 -0.39 -5.92
C VAL A 251 -13.41 -0.65 -4.42
N ILE A 252 -12.59 0.07 -3.66
CA ILE A 252 -12.61 0.05 -2.20
C ILE A 252 -13.42 1.23 -1.67
N ILE A 253 -14.10 1.02 -0.55
CA ILE A 253 -14.78 2.09 0.17
C ILE A 253 -14.03 2.29 1.48
N CYS A 254 -13.53 3.50 1.69
CA CYS A 254 -12.78 3.88 2.89
C CYS A 254 -13.38 5.14 3.50
N SER A 255 -13.04 5.42 4.76
CA SER A 255 -13.62 6.60 5.42
C SER A 255 -13.16 7.91 4.80
N GLY A 256 -11.84 8.08 4.61
CA GLY A 256 -11.29 9.41 4.37
C GLY A 256 -11.52 10.32 5.58
N ALA A 257 -11.69 9.74 6.77
CA ALA A 257 -12.08 10.46 7.98
C ALA A 257 -11.01 11.45 8.42
N GLU A 258 -11.44 12.68 8.70
CA GLU A 258 -10.65 13.72 9.35
C GLU A 258 -10.96 13.81 10.83
N THR A 259 -12.19 13.41 11.20
CA THR A 259 -12.66 13.41 12.58
C THR A 259 -13.28 12.06 12.96
N MET A 260 -13.38 11.78 14.25
CA MET A 260 -14.06 10.57 14.75
C MET A 260 -15.53 10.47 14.32
N LEU A 261 -16.18 11.61 14.04
CA LEU A 261 -17.58 11.67 13.62
C LEU A 261 -17.79 11.20 12.18
N ASP A 262 -16.72 11.12 11.39
CA ASP A 262 -16.78 10.67 10.01
C ASP A 262 -16.73 9.14 9.91
N LEU A 263 -16.24 8.44 10.93
CA LEU A 263 -16.12 6.98 10.92
C LEU A 263 -17.49 6.29 11.04
N ARG A 264 -17.68 5.20 10.29
CA ARG A 264 -18.87 4.34 10.31
C ARG A 264 -18.45 2.88 10.46
N SER A 265 -19.31 2.07 11.07
CA SER A 265 -19.03 0.64 11.23
C SER A 265 -18.97 -0.07 9.86
N PRO A 266 -18.23 -1.18 9.70
CA PRO A 266 -18.13 -1.88 8.42
C PRO A 266 -19.49 -2.24 7.82
N VAL A 267 -20.47 -2.60 8.66
CA VAL A 267 -21.84 -2.94 8.22
C VAL A 267 -22.59 -1.70 7.73
N ASP A 268 -22.43 -0.56 8.40
CA ASP A 268 -23.03 0.69 7.94
C ASP A 268 -22.42 1.15 6.62
N VAL A 269 -21.11 0.99 6.44
CA VAL A 269 -20.42 1.31 5.18
C VAL A 269 -20.91 0.38 4.05
N MET A 270 -21.13 -0.91 4.32
CA MET A 270 -21.77 -1.82 3.35
C MET A 270 -23.17 -1.33 2.97
N ASN A 271 -23.98 -0.89 3.94
CA ASN A 271 -25.30 -0.33 3.66
C ASN A 271 -25.23 0.99 2.89
N MET A 272 -24.27 1.86 3.20
CA MET A 272 -24.04 3.10 2.47
C MET A 272 -23.64 2.82 1.01
N SER A 273 -22.93 1.71 0.73
CA SER A 273 -22.54 1.33 -0.64
C SER A 273 -23.72 1.26 -1.62
N LEU A 274 -24.93 0.95 -1.12
CA LEU A 274 -26.17 0.94 -1.89
C LEU A 274 -26.50 2.28 -2.52
N LEU A 275 -26.12 3.40 -1.89
CA LEU A 275 -26.37 4.75 -2.40
C LEU A 275 -25.62 5.02 -3.72
N TRP A 276 -24.47 4.37 -3.91
CA TRP A 276 -23.73 4.41 -5.18
C TRP A 276 -24.20 3.36 -6.20
N GLY A 277 -25.13 2.47 -5.81
CA GLY A 277 -25.69 1.41 -6.65
C GLY A 277 -24.92 0.09 -6.60
N VAL A 278 -24.13 -0.13 -5.55
CA VAL A 278 -23.45 -1.41 -5.31
C VAL A 278 -24.49 -2.46 -4.91
N ALA A 279 -24.38 -3.68 -5.44
CA ALA A 279 -25.24 -4.77 -5.05
C ALA A 279 -24.83 -5.30 -3.65
N ASN A 280 -25.79 -5.73 -2.84
CA ASN A 280 -25.54 -6.21 -1.46
C ASN A 280 -24.50 -7.35 -1.38
N ASN A 281 -24.47 -8.23 -2.37
CA ASN A 281 -23.50 -9.34 -2.47
C ASN A 281 -22.08 -8.88 -2.80
N GLU A 282 -21.90 -7.66 -3.30
CA GLU A 282 -20.60 -7.06 -3.63
C GLU A 282 -20.10 -6.10 -2.54
N ALA A 283 -21.00 -5.50 -1.76
CA ALA A 283 -20.69 -4.52 -0.72
C ALA A 283 -19.59 -4.99 0.23
N ARG A 284 -19.66 -6.25 0.70
CA ARG A 284 -18.66 -6.83 1.60
C ARG A 284 -17.26 -6.85 0.98
N LYS A 285 -17.16 -7.16 -0.32
CA LYS A 285 -15.88 -7.25 -1.02
C LYS A 285 -15.14 -5.92 -1.02
N MET A 286 -15.85 -4.79 -1.03
CA MET A 286 -15.25 -3.45 -1.07
C MET A 286 -14.53 -3.03 0.22
N ILE A 287 -14.81 -3.71 1.34
CA ILE A 287 -14.26 -3.38 2.67
C ILE A 287 -13.40 -4.52 3.22
N SER A 288 -13.58 -5.75 2.73
CA SER A 288 -12.78 -6.91 3.15
C SER A 288 -11.91 -7.47 2.02
N GLY A 289 -12.54 -8.01 0.97
CA GLY A 289 -11.86 -8.76 -0.08
C GLY A 289 -10.90 -7.94 -0.94
N PHE A 290 -11.34 -6.79 -1.44
CA PHE A 290 -10.53 -5.89 -2.26
C PHE A 290 -9.41 -5.24 -1.44
N PRO A 291 -9.64 -4.70 -0.23
CA PRO A 291 -8.54 -4.27 0.64
C PRO A 291 -7.50 -5.36 0.90
N LYS A 292 -7.93 -6.63 1.04
CA LYS A 292 -7.01 -7.76 1.24
C LYS A 292 -6.11 -7.94 0.01
N ASN A 293 -6.71 -7.98 -1.18
CA ASN A 293 -5.96 -8.14 -2.43
C ASN A 293 -5.00 -6.96 -2.67
N LEU A 294 -5.45 -5.75 -2.33
CA LEU A 294 -4.63 -4.54 -2.40
C LEU A 294 -3.41 -4.63 -1.51
N LEU A 295 -3.57 -5.03 -0.24
CA LEU A 295 -2.46 -5.14 0.70
C LEU A 295 -1.43 -6.18 0.26
N LEU A 296 -1.87 -7.31 -0.31
CA LEU A 296 -0.98 -8.32 -0.89
C LEU A 296 -0.20 -7.75 -2.09
N GLN A 297 -0.86 -7.00 -2.96
CA GLN A 297 -0.19 -6.36 -4.10
C GLN A 297 0.80 -5.27 -3.67
N ALA A 298 0.44 -4.47 -2.66
CA ALA A 298 1.28 -3.43 -2.10
C ALA A 298 2.56 -4.01 -1.44
N GLU A 299 2.48 -5.22 -0.89
CA GLU A 299 3.63 -5.96 -0.39
C GLU A 299 4.64 -6.24 -1.52
N CYS A 300 4.15 -6.73 -2.65
CA CYS A 300 4.92 -7.04 -3.86
C CYS A 300 5.39 -5.79 -4.64
N ARG A 301 5.03 -4.58 -4.21
CA ARG A 301 5.46 -3.34 -4.90
C ARG A 301 6.98 -3.21 -4.86
N GLY A 302 7.61 -3.31 -6.03
CA GLY A 302 9.05 -3.21 -6.24
C GLY A 302 9.81 -4.55 -6.19
N THR A 303 9.14 -5.70 -6.12
CA THR A 303 9.79 -7.03 -6.22
C THR A 303 9.85 -7.58 -7.65
N GLY A 304 9.50 -6.76 -8.67
CA GLY A 304 9.61 -7.13 -10.08
C GLY A 304 8.42 -7.95 -10.61
N ASN A 305 7.20 -7.65 -10.15
CA ASN A 305 5.94 -8.29 -10.60
C ASN A 305 5.84 -9.80 -10.36
N GLY A 306 6.59 -10.34 -9.39
CA GLY A 306 6.38 -11.72 -8.93
C GLY A 306 5.24 -11.80 -7.94
N ASP A 307 4.30 -12.74 -8.14
CA ASP A 307 3.27 -13.16 -7.18
C ASP A 307 3.86 -13.89 -5.94
N VAL A 308 5.08 -13.55 -5.54
CA VAL A 308 5.80 -14.24 -4.46
C VAL A 308 5.78 -13.35 -3.22
N CYS A 309 4.85 -13.62 -2.31
CA CYS A 309 4.94 -13.16 -0.92
C CYS A 309 6.19 -13.80 -0.29
N SER A 310 7.14 -12.98 0.15
CA SER A 310 8.28 -13.47 0.94
C SER A 310 7.83 -13.67 2.37
N MET A 311 7.72 -14.92 2.82
CA MET A 311 7.61 -15.22 4.25
C MET A 311 9.00 -15.41 4.86
N LYS A 312 9.15 -15.10 6.15
CA LYS A 312 10.37 -15.48 6.88
C LYS A 312 10.41 -17.00 6.97
N LEU A 313 11.57 -17.60 6.73
CA LEU A 313 11.80 -19.04 6.85
C LEU A 313 11.33 -19.58 8.21
N SER A 314 11.56 -18.84 9.29
CA SER A 314 11.10 -19.20 10.65
C SER A 314 9.58 -19.30 10.80
N GLU A 315 8.81 -18.57 9.99
CA GLU A 315 7.33 -18.61 10.01
C GLU A 315 6.81 -19.74 9.12
N ALA A 316 7.52 -20.04 8.02
CA ALA A 316 7.26 -21.20 7.18
C ALA A 316 7.57 -22.53 7.90
N GLU A 317 8.63 -22.58 8.69
CA GLU A 317 9.03 -23.75 9.51
C GLU A 317 8.00 -24.04 10.62
N LYS A 318 7.48 -22.99 11.28
CA LYS A 318 6.39 -23.10 12.26
C LYS A 318 5.08 -23.61 11.63
N MET A 319 4.76 -23.17 10.42
CA MET A 319 3.61 -23.66 9.66
C MET A 319 3.80 -25.08 9.13
N ALA A 320 5.03 -25.49 8.86
CA ALA A 320 5.37 -26.83 8.37
C ALA A 320 5.35 -27.89 9.48
N GLY A 321 5.11 -27.52 10.74
CA GLY A 321 5.00 -28.47 11.86
C GLY A 321 6.31 -29.16 12.23
N ASN A 322 7.47 -28.65 11.78
CA ASN A 322 8.77 -29.14 12.23
C ASN A 322 9.11 -28.50 13.58
N ASN A 323 8.39 -28.89 14.62
CA ASN A 323 9.04 -29.02 15.91
C ASN A 323 9.86 -30.32 15.81
N GLU A 324 11.16 -30.19 15.62
CA GLU A 324 12.07 -31.24 16.05
C GLU A 324 11.95 -31.28 17.58
N GLU A 325 10.99 -32.05 18.07
CA GLU A 325 11.04 -32.58 19.42
C GLU A 325 12.31 -33.43 19.46
N GLU A 326 13.38 -32.88 20.04
CA GLU A 326 14.47 -33.69 20.54
C GLU A 326 13.88 -34.57 21.65
N GLU A 327 13.43 -35.78 21.28
CA GLU A 327 13.20 -36.87 22.20
C GLU A 327 14.54 -37.18 22.89
N LYS A 328 14.74 -36.62 24.09
CA LYS A 328 15.62 -37.24 25.07
C LYS A 328 14.83 -38.36 25.73
N GLU A 329 15.20 -39.58 25.40
CA GLU A 329 14.85 -40.76 26.18
C GLU A 329 15.28 -40.52 27.64
N ASP A 330 14.30 -40.46 28.55
CA ASP A 330 14.53 -40.80 29.93
C ASP A 330 13.47 -41.81 30.37
N VAL A 331 13.94 -42.88 30.99
CA VAL A 331 13.17 -44.07 31.35
C VAL A 331 12.55 -43.84 32.73
N GLY A 332 11.22 -43.95 32.84
CA GLY A 332 10.56 -44.03 34.15
C GLY A 332 9.03 -44.01 34.08
N ASN A 333 8.41 -45.14 34.44
CA ASN A 333 6.98 -45.36 34.68
C ASN A 333 6.25 -44.19 35.39
N ASP A 334 5.00 -43.90 34.99
CA ASP A 334 3.81 -44.39 35.72
C ASP A 334 2.50 -44.08 34.96
N GLU A 335 1.45 -44.82 35.33
CA GLU A 335 0.15 -45.00 34.67
C GLU A 335 -0.78 -43.77 34.67
N GLY A 336 -1.68 -43.70 33.67
CA GLY A 336 -2.84 -42.81 33.65
C GLY A 336 -3.55 -42.76 32.29
N GLU A 337 -4.68 -43.46 32.17
CA GLU A 337 -5.58 -43.44 31.01
C GLU A 337 -6.26 -42.07 30.84
N GLU A 338 -6.41 -41.56 29.59
CA GLU A 338 -7.65 -40.92 29.12
C GLU A 338 -7.69 -40.67 27.59
N GLU A 339 -8.79 -41.14 27.00
CA GLU A 339 -9.47 -40.87 25.71
C GLU A 339 -8.71 -40.38 24.44
N LYS A 340 -8.73 -41.25 23.42
CA LYS A 340 -8.37 -40.95 22.02
C LYS A 340 -9.37 -40.01 21.35
N LYS A 341 -8.94 -38.79 20.98
CA LYS A 341 -9.54 -38.02 19.87
C LYS A 341 -8.83 -38.38 18.56
N GLU A 342 -9.56 -38.96 17.62
CA GLU A 342 -9.08 -39.18 16.24
C GLU A 342 -8.79 -37.83 15.55
N THR A 343 -7.52 -37.53 15.32
CA THR A 343 -7.11 -36.46 14.40
C THR A 343 -7.16 -36.98 12.97
N VAL A 344 -8.20 -36.60 12.23
CA VAL A 344 -8.28 -36.80 10.78
C VAL A 344 -7.17 -35.98 10.12
N LYS A 345 -6.13 -36.64 9.58
CA LYS A 345 -5.12 -35.99 8.74
C LYS A 345 -5.75 -35.54 7.42
N ALA A 346 -5.61 -34.27 7.08
CA ALA A 346 -6.02 -33.74 5.78
C ALA A 346 -5.22 -34.42 4.64
N PRO A 347 -5.83 -34.75 3.49
CA PRO A 347 -5.13 -35.40 2.40
C PRO A 347 -4.09 -34.45 1.78
N PRO A 348 -2.93 -34.96 1.33
CA PRO A 348 -1.93 -34.14 0.68
C PRO A 348 -2.48 -33.59 -0.63
N ILE A 349 -2.29 -32.28 -0.84
CA ILE A 349 -2.65 -31.59 -2.09
C ILE A 349 -1.75 -32.13 -3.20
N ASP A 350 -2.35 -32.84 -4.15
CA ASP A 350 -1.68 -33.42 -5.32
C ASP A 350 -1.34 -32.30 -6.32
N VAL A 351 -0.17 -31.67 -6.16
CA VAL A 351 0.39 -30.78 -7.19
C VAL A 351 0.91 -31.67 -8.31
N ARG A 352 0.07 -31.93 -9.31
CA ARG A 352 0.45 -32.68 -10.52
C ARG A 352 1.42 -31.87 -11.39
N MET A 353 2.68 -31.78 -10.96
CA MET A 353 3.80 -31.53 -11.88
C MET A 353 4.21 -32.86 -12.51
N ASN A 354 4.33 -32.89 -13.85
CA ASN A 354 4.79 -34.08 -14.56
C ASN A 354 6.20 -34.46 -14.05
N VAL A 355 6.44 -35.75 -13.75
CA VAL A 355 7.70 -36.25 -13.16
C VAL A 355 8.93 -35.82 -13.98
N SER A 356 8.77 -35.67 -15.30
CA SER A 356 9.81 -35.16 -16.20
C SER A 356 10.18 -33.70 -15.92
N GLN A 357 9.21 -32.84 -15.62
CA GLN A 357 9.41 -31.42 -15.32
C GLN A 357 10.07 -31.25 -13.95
N TYR A 358 9.67 -32.04 -12.96
CA TYR A 358 10.30 -32.03 -11.62
C TYR A 358 11.77 -32.47 -11.68
N LYS A 359 12.06 -33.55 -12.42
CA LYS A 359 13.45 -34.00 -12.64
C LYS A 359 14.28 -32.98 -13.41
N ALA A 360 13.70 -32.30 -14.39
CA ALA A 360 14.37 -31.23 -15.13
C ALA A 360 14.72 -30.03 -14.23
N LEU A 361 13.80 -29.64 -13.34
CA LEU A 361 14.03 -28.56 -12.37
C LEU A 361 15.15 -28.93 -11.37
N LEU A 362 15.13 -30.15 -10.84
CA LEU A 362 16.17 -30.69 -9.95
C LEU A 362 17.55 -30.75 -10.62
N GLN A 363 17.60 -31.07 -11.91
CA GLN A 363 18.85 -31.08 -12.65
C GLN A 363 19.35 -29.66 -12.94
N ALA A 364 18.45 -28.73 -13.27
CA ALA A 364 18.79 -27.33 -13.50
C ALA A 364 19.34 -26.67 -12.22
N THR A 365 18.76 -26.95 -11.05
CA THR A 365 19.24 -26.44 -9.76
C THR A 365 20.60 -27.04 -9.38
N LYS A 366 20.84 -28.33 -9.61
CA LYS A 366 22.16 -28.95 -9.43
C LYS A 366 23.21 -28.31 -10.33
N ASN A 367 22.90 -28.12 -11.62
CA ASN A 367 23.82 -27.50 -12.58
C ASN A 367 24.15 -26.04 -12.22
N ALA A 368 23.16 -25.27 -11.74
CA ALA A 368 23.36 -23.89 -11.30
C ALA A 368 24.26 -23.83 -10.05
N ASN A 369 24.06 -24.72 -9.09
CA ASN A 369 24.89 -24.80 -7.88
C ASN A 369 26.34 -25.20 -8.19
N ASP A 370 26.56 -26.14 -9.11
CA ASP A 370 27.90 -26.52 -9.54
C ASP A 370 28.60 -25.38 -10.31
N MET A 371 27.84 -24.63 -11.13
CA MET A 371 28.38 -23.45 -11.82
C MET A 371 28.80 -22.37 -10.81
N MET A 372 27.97 -22.10 -9.80
CA MET A 372 28.29 -21.16 -8.72
C MET A 372 29.52 -21.61 -7.92
N LYS A 373 29.65 -22.92 -7.66
CA LYS A 373 30.80 -23.49 -6.96
C LYS A 373 32.10 -23.34 -7.78
N LYS A 374 32.04 -23.53 -9.10
CA LYS A 374 33.18 -23.31 -10.01
C LYS A 374 33.56 -21.84 -10.12
N ILE A 375 32.60 -20.93 -10.19
CA ILE A 375 32.85 -19.48 -10.19
C ILE A 375 33.52 -19.05 -8.87
N LYS A 376 33.07 -19.61 -7.74
CA LYS A 376 33.67 -19.32 -6.43
C LYS A 376 35.11 -19.86 -6.33
N ALA A 377 35.37 -21.04 -6.89
CA ALA A 377 36.71 -21.63 -6.94
C ALA A 377 37.67 -20.88 -7.87
N SER A 378 37.23 -20.44 -9.05
CA SER A 378 38.07 -19.67 -9.99
C SER A 378 38.41 -18.28 -9.46
N LYS A 379 37.48 -17.65 -8.72
CA LYS A 379 37.70 -16.38 -8.04
C LYS A 379 38.67 -16.50 -6.85
N ALA A 380 38.72 -17.67 -6.21
CA ALA A 380 39.71 -17.96 -5.16
C ALA A 380 41.11 -18.21 -5.75
N ALA A 381 41.23 -18.91 -6.88
CA ALA A 381 42.51 -19.20 -7.53
C ALA A 381 43.18 -17.95 -8.15
N THR A 382 42.37 -17.01 -8.67
CA THR A 382 42.88 -15.73 -9.21
C THR A 382 43.31 -14.76 -8.11
N ALA A 383 42.80 -14.92 -6.88
CA ALA A 383 43.22 -14.16 -5.71
C ALA A 383 44.53 -14.68 -5.08
N SER A 384 44.89 -15.96 -5.29
CA SER A 384 46.14 -16.54 -4.79
C SER A 384 47.33 -16.37 -5.75
N SER A 385 47.09 -16.09 -7.04
CA SER A 385 48.16 -15.85 -8.03
C SER A 385 48.63 -14.40 -8.11
N SER A 386 47.98 -13.47 -7.40
CA SER A 386 48.35 -12.06 -7.33
C SER A 386 49.15 -11.69 -6.06
N SER A 387 49.47 -12.67 -5.22
CA SER A 387 50.22 -12.52 -3.98
C SER A 387 51.52 -13.35 -3.92
N SER A 388 52.05 -13.77 -5.07
CA SER A 388 53.37 -14.42 -5.20
C SER A 388 54.33 -13.57 -6.03
#